data_AF-A0A7J6UN33-F1
#
_entry.id   AF-A0A7J6UN33-F1
#
_cell.length_a   1.000
_cell.length_b   1.000
_cell.length_c   1.000
_cell.angle_alpha   90.00
_cell.angle_beta   90.00
_cell.angle_gamma   90.00
#
_symmetry.space_group_name_H-M   'P 1'
#
loop_
_entity.id
_entity.type
_entity.pdbx_description
1 polymer ?
#
loop_
_entity_poly.entity_id
_entity_poly.type
_entity_poly.pdbx_seq_one_letter_code
_entity_poly.pdbx_strand_id
1 'polypeptide(L)'
;MADSNLSERSSKSRAFDVVIFGCTGLVGRLTLQAMVKLAAPAGLKVAAAGRNEERMKQIISDTLDEEASASVGCLVADAYDYHSIQDMAKSTRLVLNCAGPFTIHGEVVVRACVEAGTDYMDTTGEINFAEAMQLKYSAAAKASGAIIISSCAFDAVPGDLGVQIIHDLLSKNEGVPYSVEAFLEIVEGPSGYTGGFGT
;
A
#
# COMPACT_ATOMS: atom_id res chain seq x y z
N MET A 1 -19.40 13.21 -12.01
CA MET A 1 -19.47 13.46 -10.54
C MET A 1 -18.23 12.98 -9.78
N ALA A 2 -17.35 12.12 -10.36
CA ALA A 2 -16.10 11.71 -9.70
C ALA A 2 -15.01 12.81 -9.70
N ASP A 3 -14.97 13.67 -10.73
CA ASP A 3 -13.87 14.63 -10.93
C ASP A 3 -13.80 15.79 -9.92
N SER A 4 -14.92 16.23 -9.34
CA SER A 4 -14.92 17.33 -8.36
C SER A 4 -14.35 16.93 -7.01
N ASN A 5 -14.47 15.66 -6.62
CA ASN A 5 -13.91 15.15 -5.36
C ASN A 5 -12.40 14.93 -5.45
N LEU A 6 -11.86 14.58 -6.63
CA LEU A 6 -10.41 14.45 -6.83
C LEU A 6 -9.70 15.82 -6.79
N SER A 7 -10.30 16.87 -7.37
CA SER A 7 -9.73 18.21 -7.38
C SER A 7 -9.71 18.86 -5.99
N GLU A 8 -10.76 18.65 -5.17
CA GLU A 8 -10.78 19.11 -3.78
C GLU A 8 -9.74 18.38 -2.90
N ARG A 9 -9.52 17.08 -3.14
CA ARG A 9 -8.46 16.29 -2.46
C ARG A 9 -7.05 16.79 -2.76
N SER A 10 -6.82 17.32 -3.95
CA SER A 10 -5.54 17.92 -4.34
C SER A 10 -5.24 19.25 -3.62
N SER A 11 -6.23 19.87 -2.95
CA SER A 11 -6.06 21.19 -2.32
C SER A 11 -5.51 21.16 -0.89
N LYS A 12 -5.56 20.00 -0.21
CA LYS A 12 -4.90 19.82 1.10
C LYS A 12 -3.40 19.63 0.87
N SER A 13 -2.61 20.64 1.23
CA SER A 13 -1.15 20.53 1.25
C SER A 13 -0.73 19.43 2.24
N ARG A 14 -0.15 18.35 1.71
CA ARG A 14 0.49 17.27 2.46
C ARG A 14 2.01 17.37 2.28
N ALA A 15 2.77 16.92 3.27
CA ALA A 15 4.23 16.94 3.19
C ALA A 15 4.75 15.96 2.13
N PHE A 16 4.10 14.80 2.01
CA PHE A 16 4.42 13.72 1.10
C PHE A 16 3.23 13.36 0.20
N ASP A 17 3.53 12.84 -0.98
CA ASP A 17 2.53 12.22 -1.84
C ASP A 17 2.32 10.76 -1.46
N VAL A 18 3.40 10.04 -1.15
CA VAL A 18 3.37 8.62 -0.80
C VAL A 18 4.27 8.34 0.41
N VAL A 19 3.73 7.62 1.39
CA VAL A 19 4.51 7.07 2.52
C VAL A 19 4.46 5.56 2.46
N ILE A 20 5.63 4.92 2.51
CA ILE A 20 5.76 3.46 2.62
C ILE A 20 5.93 3.10 4.09
N PHE A 21 4.91 2.50 4.70
CA PHE A 21 4.97 2.04 6.09
C PHE A 21 5.43 0.58 6.17
N GLY A 22 6.44 0.29 7.01
CA GLY A 22 7.02 -1.05 7.10
C GLY A 22 8.30 -1.25 6.27
N CYS A 23 9.02 -0.18 5.94
CA CYS A 23 10.26 -0.24 5.14
C CYS A 23 11.39 -1.08 5.76
N THR A 24 11.31 -1.45 7.04
CA THR A 24 12.31 -2.33 7.65
C THR A 24 12.23 -3.78 7.17
N GLY A 25 11.05 -4.20 6.69
CA GLY A 25 10.79 -5.54 6.16
C GLY A 25 11.14 -5.67 4.68
N LEU A 26 11.23 -6.90 4.16
CA LEU A 26 11.65 -7.17 2.78
C LEU A 26 10.75 -6.47 1.75
N VAL A 27 9.43 -6.69 1.84
CA VAL A 27 8.44 -6.10 0.92
C VAL A 27 8.53 -4.58 0.95
N GLY A 28 8.54 -3.97 2.14
CA GLY A 28 8.64 -2.51 2.27
C GLY A 28 9.91 -1.91 1.65
N ARG A 29 11.05 -2.61 1.67
CA ARG A 29 12.28 -2.18 0.99
C ARG A 29 12.14 -2.19 -0.52
N LEU A 30 11.63 -3.30 -1.07
CA LEU A 30 11.42 -3.44 -2.52
C LEU A 30 10.38 -2.42 -3.02
N THR A 31 9.30 -2.21 -2.25
CA THR A 31 8.29 -1.20 -2.53
C THR A 31 8.89 0.20 -2.53
N LEU A 32 9.73 0.55 -1.55
CA LEU A 32 10.41 1.84 -1.51
C LEU A 32 11.28 2.05 -2.76
N GLN A 33 12.09 1.06 -3.12
CA GLN A 33 12.96 1.13 -4.29
C GLN A 33 12.17 1.34 -5.59
N ALA A 34 11.08 0.60 -5.77
CA ALA A 34 10.22 0.73 -6.94
C ALA A 34 9.50 2.09 -6.95
N MET A 35 8.94 2.51 -5.81
CA MET A 35 8.18 3.75 -5.70
C MET A 35 9.04 4.98 -5.99
N VAL A 36 10.29 5.02 -5.50
CA VAL A 36 11.20 6.15 -5.79
C VAL A 36 11.46 6.29 -7.29
N LYS A 37 11.70 5.18 -8.00
CA LYS A 37 11.88 5.17 -9.46
C LYS A 37 10.64 5.65 -10.21
N LEU A 38 9.46 5.25 -9.75
CA LEU A 38 8.18 5.65 -10.34
C LEU A 38 7.81 7.11 -10.02
N ALA A 39 8.22 7.59 -8.84
CA ALA A 39 7.95 8.95 -8.36
C ALA A 39 8.80 10.02 -9.06
N ALA A 40 10.06 9.69 -9.39
CA ALA A 40 11.02 10.66 -9.91
C ALA A 40 10.56 11.41 -11.18
N PRO A 41 10.02 10.76 -12.23
CA PRO A 41 9.56 11.47 -13.43
C PRO A 41 8.38 12.43 -13.17
N ALA A 42 7.57 12.13 -12.15
CA ALA A 42 6.41 12.92 -11.77
C ALA A 42 6.70 13.93 -10.65
N GLY A 43 7.93 13.96 -10.12
CA GLY A 43 8.34 14.83 -9.01
C GLY A 43 7.56 14.59 -7.71
N LEU A 44 7.10 13.35 -7.49
CA LEU A 44 6.33 13.00 -6.28
C LEU A 44 7.23 12.88 -5.06
N LYS A 45 6.75 13.36 -3.91
CA LYS A 45 7.49 13.31 -2.64
C LYS A 45 7.22 11.98 -1.93
N VAL A 46 8.26 11.18 -1.73
CA VAL A 46 8.19 9.87 -1.09
C VAL A 46 8.83 9.91 0.29
N ALA A 47 8.25 9.20 1.26
CA ALA A 47 8.87 8.94 2.55
C ALA A 47 8.78 7.48 2.96
N ALA A 48 9.81 7.02 3.68
CA ALA A 48 9.81 5.75 4.39
C ALA A 48 9.31 5.94 5.82
N ALA A 49 8.51 5.00 6.33
CA ALA A 49 7.97 5.04 7.68
C ALA A 49 8.12 3.71 8.43
N GLY A 50 8.35 3.81 9.74
CA GLY A 50 8.62 2.68 10.62
C GLY A 50 9.12 3.10 11.99
N ARG A 51 9.36 2.13 12.87
CA ARG A 51 9.59 2.37 14.31
C ARG A 51 10.98 2.90 14.66
N ASN A 52 11.99 2.55 13.87
CA ASN A 52 13.39 2.84 14.18
C ASN A 52 13.99 3.70 13.06
N GLU A 53 14.21 4.98 13.37
CA GLU A 53 14.70 5.98 12.43
C GLU A 53 16.09 5.63 11.88
N GLU A 54 17.02 5.21 12.75
CA GLU A 54 18.39 4.86 12.35
C GLU A 54 18.40 3.69 11.36
N ARG A 55 17.63 2.64 11.64
CA ARG A 55 17.49 1.48 10.76
C ARG A 55 16.86 1.86 9.42
N MET A 56 15.89 2.78 9.41
CA MET A 56 15.32 3.27 8.16
C MET A 56 16.33 4.09 7.35
N LYS A 57 17.09 4.99 7.98
CA LYS A 57 18.16 5.75 7.30
C LYS A 57 19.19 4.82 6.68
N GLN A 58 19.61 3.77 7.40
CA GLN A 58 20.51 2.76 6.87
C GLN A 58 19.90 2.06 5.65
N ILE A 59 18.64 1.63 5.74
CA ILE A 59 17.95 0.94 4.63
C ILE A 59 17.82 1.84 3.40
N ILE A 60 17.49 3.11 3.57
CA ILE A 60 17.42 4.09 2.48
C ILE A 60 18.78 4.15 1.78
N SER A 61 19.85 4.34 2.55
CA SER A 61 21.22 4.40 2.03
C SER A 61 21.68 3.10 1.36
N ASP A 62 21.26 1.94 1.84
CA ASP A 62 21.65 0.64 1.29
C ASP A 62 20.87 0.28 0.01
N THR A 63 19.65 0.81 -0.13
CA THR A 63 18.69 0.39 -1.17
C THR A 63 18.65 1.34 -2.37
N LEU A 64 18.99 2.61 -2.16
CA LEU A 64 18.88 3.69 -3.14
C LEU A 64 20.26 4.29 -3.45
N ASP A 65 20.40 4.93 -4.61
CA ASP A 65 21.57 5.75 -4.89
C ASP A 65 21.59 7.04 -4.03
N GLU A 66 22.70 7.77 -4.06
CA GLU A 66 22.93 8.93 -3.18
C GLU A 66 21.92 10.06 -3.41
N GLU A 67 21.58 10.34 -4.67
CA GLU A 67 20.62 11.39 -5.04
C GLU A 67 19.21 11.02 -4.58
N ALA A 68 18.78 9.78 -4.86
CA ALA A 68 17.50 9.26 -4.42
C ALA A 68 17.41 9.22 -2.88
N SER A 69 18.46 8.78 -2.20
CA SER A 69 18.52 8.71 -0.74
C SER A 69 18.34 10.08 -0.08
N ALA A 70 18.92 11.14 -0.65
CA ALA A 70 18.78 12.50 -0.15
C ALA A 70 17.36 13.08 -0.32
N SER A 71 16.57 12.53 -1.26
CA SER A 71 15.22 13.01 -1.56
C SER A 71 14.11 12.33 -0.75
N VAL A 72 14.38 11.15 -0.18
CA VAL A 72 13.38 10.36 0.54
C VAL A 72 13.25 10.85 1.99
N GLY A 73 12.03 11.21 2.39
CA GLY A 73 11.73 11.53 3.78
C GLY A 73 11.78 10.30 4.69
N CYS A 74 12.00 10.54 5.99
CA CYS A 74 12.01 9.48 7.00
C CYS A 74 11.04 9.86 8.13
N LEU A 75 10.06 9.00 8.42
CA LEU A 75 9.01 9.22 9.41
C LEU A 75 9.00 8.13 10.47
N VAL A 76 9.10 8.51 11.74
CA VAL A 76 8.92 7.55 12.84
C VAL A 76 7.42 7.28 13.01
N ALA A 77 7.04 6.01 12.88
CA ALA A 77 5.67 5.54 13.02
C ALA A 77 5.67 4.17 13.69
N ASP A 78 4.95 4.03 14.80
CA ASP A 78 4.79 2.81 15.56
C ASP A 78 3.32 2.42 15.68
N ALA A 79 2.97 1.20 15.25
CA ALA A 79 1.61 0.69 15.35
C ALA A 79 1.11 0.58 16.80
N TYR A 80 2.00 0.56 17.79
CA TYR A 80 1.66 0.60 19.22
C TYR A 80 1.46 2.02 19.75
N ASP A 81 1.84 3.06 18.99
CA ASP A 81 1.59 4.46 19.29
C ASP A 81 0.66 5.07 18.22
N TYR A 82 -0.63 5.08 18.52
CA TYR A 82 -1.63 5.59 17.59
C TYR A 82 -1.40 7.05 17.18
N HIS A 83 -0.80 7.88 18.04
CA HIS A 83 -0.54 9.26 17.70
C HIS A 83 0.47 9.36 16.55
N SER A 84 1.55 8.57 16.60
CA SER A 84 2.53 8.50 15.53
C SER A 84 1.92 8.04 14.19
N ILE A 85 0.96 7.10 14.22
CA ILE A 85 0.25 6.63 13.02
C ILE A 85 -0.67 7.73 12.47
N GLN A 86 -1.35 8.49 13.32
CA GLN A 86 -2.17 9.62 12.90
C GLN A 86 -1.33 10.72 12.25
N ASP A 87 -0.15 11.02 12.80
CA ASP A 87 0.75 12.03 12.24
C ASP A 87 1.28 11.59 10.88
N MET A 88 1.67 10.32 10.73
CA MET A 88 2.02 9.72 9.45
C MET A 88 0.87 9.86 8.44
N ALA A 89 -0.34 9.44 8.80
CA ALA A 89 -1.51 9.50 7.92
C ALA A 89 -1.84 10.94 7.49
N LYS A 90 -1.71 11.92 8.40
CA LYS A 90 -1.93 13.35 8.08
C LYS A 90 -0.83 13.95 7.21
N SER A 91 0.36 13.38 7.19
CA SER A 91 1.50 13.92 6.44
C SER A 91 1.48 13.57 4.95
N THR A 92 0.68 12.59 4.54
CA THR A 92 0.70 12.01 3.18
C THR A 92 -0.66 12.02 2.49
N ARG A 93 -0.66 11.82 1.18
CA ARG A 93 -1.87 11.56 0.39
C ARG A 93 -2.19 10.06 0.32
N LEU A 94 -1.17 9.22 0.29
CA LEU A 94 -1.27 7.76 0.26
C LEU A 94 -0.33 7.12 1.28
N VAL A 95 -0.84 6.16 2.04
CA VAL A 95 -0.05 5.21 2.84
C VAL A 95 -0.05 3.86 2.11
N LEU A 96 1.14 3.37 1.76
CA LEU A 96 1.37 1.99 1.33
C LEU A 96 1.84 1.18 2.54
N ASN A 97 0.95 0.38 3.11
CA ASN A 97 1.20 -0.40 4.30
C ASN A 97 1.76 -1.79 3.96
N CYS A 98 3.04 -1.98 4.26
CA CYS A 98 3.76 -3.26 4.18
C CYS A 98 4.11 -3.82 5.57
N ALA A 99 3.50 -3.32 6.64
CA ALA A 99 3.78 -3.69 8.03
C ALA A 99 2.75 -4.71 8.56
N GLY A 100 3.00 -6.00 8.29
CA GLY A 100 2.29 -7.10 8.94
C GLY A 100 2.83 -7.41 10.36
N PRO A 101 2.10 -8.20 11.17
CA PRO A 101 0.80 -8.84 10.88
C PRO A 101 -0.38 -7.86 10.83
N PHE A 102 -1.22 -7.93 9.80
CA PHE A 102 -2.30 -6.95 9.58
C PHE A 102 -3.47 -7.16 10.53
N THR A 103 -3.81 -8.40 10.89
CA THR A 103 -4.82 -8.67 11.93
C THR A 103 -4.49 -8.07 13.29
N ILE A 104 -3.21 -7.80 13.57
CA ILE A 104 -2.76 -7.22 14.84
C ILE A 104 -2.54 -5.71 14.71
N HIS A 105 -1.89 -5.26 13.64
CA HIS A 105 -1.39 -3.88 13.51
C HIS A 105 -2.04 -3.09 12.37
N GLY A 106 -2.79 -3.72 11.47
CA GLY A 106 -3.35 -3.07 10.29
C GLY A 106 -4.48 -2.10 10.62
N GLU A 107 -5.34 -2.44 11.59
CA GLU A 107 -6.56 -1.68 11.86
C GLU A 107 -6.26 -0.25 12.30
N VAL A 108 -5.22 -0.05 13.12
CA VAL A 108 -4.83 1.30 13.57
C VAL A 108 -4.39 2.19 12.39
N VAL A 109 -3.77 1.62 11.36
CA VAL A 109 -3.36 2.35 10.16
C VAL A 109 -4.56 2.70 9.29
N VAL A 110 -5.47 1.74 9.06
CA VAL A 110 -6.72 1.98 8.33
C VAL A 110 -7.55 3.06 9.03
N ARG A 111 -7.74 2.95 10.34
CA ARG A 111 -8.49 3.93 11.14
C ARG A 111 -7.91 5.32 11.00
N ALA A 112 -6.60 5.48 11.14
CA ALA A 112 -5.94 6.78 11.01
C ALA A 112 -6.08 7.37 9.59
N CYS A 113 -5.97 6.54 8.55
CA CYS A 113 -6.15 6.98 7.16
C CYS A 113 -7.59 7.44 6.91
N VAL A 114 -8.57 6.68 7.39
CA VAL A 114 -9.99 7.02 7.30
C VAL A 114 -10.29 8.33 8.03
N GLU A 115 -9.80 8.51 9.26
CA GLU A 115 -9.95 9.75 10.02
C GLU A 115 -9.29 10.95 9.33
N ALA A 116 -8.12 10.76 8.73
CA ALA A 116 -7.37 11.82 8.05
C ALA A 116 -7.88 12.14 6.64
N GLY A 117 -8.74 11.29 6.06
CA GLY A 117 -9.14 11.35 4.65
C GLY A 117 -8.00 10.99 3.69
N THR A 118 -7.04 10.20 4.16
CA THR A 118 -5.83 9.77 3.45
C THR A 118 -6.07 8.42 2.80
N ASP A 119 -5.54 8.22 1.59
CA ASP A 119 -5.67 6.95 0.89
C ASP A 119 -4.76 5.89 1.49
N TYR A 120 -5.21 4.65 1.40
CA TYR A 120 -4.53 3.50 1.98
C TYR A 120 -4.52 2.36 0.98
N MET A 121 -3.36 1.75 0.82
CA MET A 121 -3.23 0.44 0.20
C MET A 121 -2.36 -0.47 1.06
N ASP A 122 -2.60 -1.77 1.01
CA ASP A 122 -1.77 -2.75 1.70
C ASP A 122 -1.46 -3.99 0.87
N THR A 123 -0.55 -4.81 1.40
CA THR A 123 -0.15 -6.08 0.80
C THR A 123 -0.73 -7.27 1.57
N THR A 124 -1.88 -7.11 2.24
CA THR A 124 -2.41 -8.17 3.11
C THR A 124 -2.96 -9.36 2.32
N GLY A 125 -2.60 -10.57 2.74
CA GLY A 125 -3.30 -11.80 2.37
C GLY A 125 -4.32 -12.25 3.44
N GLU A 126 -4.50 -11.49 4.51
CA GLU A 126 -5.35 -11.85 5.64
C GLU A 126 -6.80 -11.45 5.36
N ILE A 127 -7.56 -12.36 4.74
CA ILE A 127 -8.95 -12.13 4.30
C ILE A 127 -9.85 -11.64 5.45
N ASN A 128 -9.69 -12.22 6.64
CA ASN A 128 -10.45 -11.82 7.83
C ASN A 128 -10.17 -10.38 8.27
N PHE A 129 -8.94 -9.89 8.09
CA PHE A 129 -8.61 -8.49 8.31
C PHE A 129 -9.28 -7.60 7.25
N ALA A 130 -9.13 -7.93 5.96
CA ALA A 130 -9.70 -7.15 4.87
C ALA A 130 -11.23 -7.01 4.98
N GLU A 131 -11.95 -8.12 5.22
CA GLU A 131 -13.40 -8.09 5.43
C GLU A 131 -13.78 -7.25 6.66
N ALA A 132 -13.07 -7.40 7.78
CA ALA A 132 -13.35 -6.65 8.99
C ALA A 132 -13.16 -5.13 8.76
N MET A 133 -12.14 -4.73 8.01
CA MET A 133 -11.90 -3.32 7.70
C MET A 133 -12.99 -2.74 6.82
N GLN A 134 -13.41 -3.49 5.79
CA GLN A 134 -14.54 -3.10 4.94
C GLN A 134 -15.81 -2.90 5.76
N LEU A 135 -16.17 -3.87 6.60
CA LEU A 135 -17.40 -3.83 7.42
C LEU A 135 -17.38 -2.66 8.42
N LYS A 136 -16.25 -2.40 9.07
CA LYS A 136 -16.12 -1.35 10.09
C LYS A 136 -16.03 0.05 9.50
N TYR A 137 -15.29 0.23 8.41
CA TYR A 137 -14.83 1.55 7.98
C TYR A 137 -15.40 2.04 6.65
N SER A 138 -16.12 1.24 5.87
CA SER A 138 -16.63 1.65 4.54
C SER A 138 -17.41 2.96 4.55
N ALA A 139 -18.35 3.13 5.50
CA ALA A 139 -19.14 4.36 5.61
C ALA A 139 -18.29 5.58 6.02
N ALA A 140 -17.37 5.40 6.96
CA ALA A 140 -16.48 6.47 7.43
C ALA A 140 -15.46 6.89 6.35
N ALA A 141 -14.91 5.92 5.61
CA ALA A 141 -14.01 6.15 4.48
C ALA A 141 -14.71 6.95 3.38
N LYS A 142 -15.96 6.58 3.04
CA LYS A 142 -16.77 7.34 2.09
C LYS A 142 -17.05 8.77 2.56
N ALA A 143 -17.31 8.96 3.86
CA ALA A 143 -17.58 10.28 4.42
C ALA A 143 -16.33 11.18 4.47
N SER A 144 -15.15 10.62 4.78
CA SER A 144 -13.88 11.37 4.78
C SER A 144 -13.28 11.54 3.38
N GLY A 145 -13.77 10.76 2.42
CA GLY A 145 -13.28 10.66 1.06
C GLY A 145 -12.13 9.67 0.88
N ALA A 146 -11.59 9.07 1.96
CA ALA A 146 -10.51 8.08 1.91
C ALA A 146 -10.83 6.89 0.99
N ILE A 147 -9.87 6.51 0.15
CA ILE A 147 -9.90 5.27 -0.63
C ILE A 147 -9.05 4.24 0.10
N ILE A 148 -9.65 3.10 0.46
CA ILE A 148 -9.00 2.01 1.19
C ILE A 148 -9.03 0.77 0.28
N ILE A 149 -7.86 0.27 -0.12
CA ILE A 149 -7.73 -0.91 -0.99
C ILE A 149 -6.80 -1.91 -0.32
N SER A 150 -7.32 -3.08 0.07
CA SER A 150 -6.49 -4.15 0.61
C SER A 150 -6.05 -5.13 -0.48
N SER A 151 -5.06 -5.97 -0.17
CA SER A 151 -4.59 -7.07 -1.03
C SER A 151 -3.99 -6.60 -2.36
N CYS A 152 -3.20 -5.53 -2.33
CA CYS A 152 -2.48 -5.00 -3.49
C CYS A 152 -1.10 -5.64 -3.66
N ALA A 153 -1.02 -6.97 -3.62
CA ALA A 153 0.22 -7.73 -3.77
C ALA A 153 0.11 -8.84 -4.82
N PHE A 154 1.21 -9.56 -5.03
CA PHE A 154 1.35 -10.57 -6.08
C PHE A 154 0.34 -11.74 -5.95
N ASP A 155 -0.10 -12.06 -4.75
CA ASP A 155 -1.05 -13.12 -4.47
C ASP A 155 -2.49 -12.80 -4.93
N ALA A 156 -2.81 -11.52 -5.11
CA ALA A 156 -4.15 -11.06 -5.53
C ALA A 156 -4.16 -10.37 -6.90
N VAL A 157 -3.27 -9.40 -7.13
CA VAL A 157 -3.30 -8.52 -8.32
C VAL A 157 -3.29 -9.28 -9.66
N PRO A 158 -2.43 -10.29 -9.89
CA PRO A 158 -2.45 -11.06 -11.13
C PRO A 158 -3.77 -11.81 -11.35
N GLY A 159 -4.37 -12.33 -10.28
CA GLY A 159 -5.67 -12.99 -10.31
C GLY A 159 -6.78 -12.02 -10.71
N ASP A 160 -6.84 -10.86 -10.04
CA ASP A 160 -7.82 -9.81 -10.31
C ASP A 160 -7.71 -9.29 -11.75
N LEU A 161 -6.50 -9.04 -12.23
CA LEU A 161 -6.25 -8.63 -13.61
C LEU A 161 -6.67 -9.72 -14.61
N GLY A 162 -6.39 -10.99 -14.33
CA GLY A 162 -6.81 -12.11 -15.16
C GLY A 162 -8.33 -12.18 -15.29
N VAL A 163 -9.05 -12.08 -14.17
CA VAL A 163 -10.52 -12.04 -14.15
C VAL A 163 -11.05 -10.85 -14.95
N GLN A 164 -10.47 -9.66 -14.75
CA GLN A 164 -10.88 -8.45 -15.47
C GLN A 164 -10.68 -8.57 -16.98
N ILE A 165 -9.53 -9.10 -17.43
CA ILE A 165 -9.26 -9.32 -18.85
C ILE A 165 -10.27 -10.29 -19.47
N ILE A 166 -10.56 -11.41 -18.79
CA ILE A 166 -11.53 -12.40 -19.27
C ILE A 166 -12.93 -11.77 -19.36
N HIS A 167 -13.33 -11.03 -18.34
CA HIS A 167 -14.60 -10.31 -18.32
C HIS A 167 -14.72 -9.35 -19.51
N ASP A 168 -13.70 -8.54 -19.78
CA ASP A 168 -13.71 -7.55 -20.86
C ASP A 168 -13.71 -8.20 -22.25
N LEU A 169 -13.10 -9.38 -22.40
CA LEU A 169 -13.14 -10.15 -23.64
C LEU A 169 -14.52 -10.76 -23.91
N LEU A 170 -15.15 -11.34 -22.89
CA LEU A 170 -16.48 -11.97 -23.02
C LEU A 170 -17.59 -10.96 -23.19
N SER A 171 -17.51 -9.82 -22.49
CA SER A 171 -18.52 -8.76 -22.52
C SER A 171 -18.74 -8.18 -23.92
N LYS A 172 -17.73 -8.26 -24.80
CA LYS A 172 -17.84 -7.84 -26.22
C LYS A 172 -18.88 -8.62 -27.01
N ASN A 173 -19.21 -9.83 -26.57
CA ASN A 173 -20.23 -10.70 -27.17
C ASN A 173 -21.38 -10.97 -26.21
N GLU A 174 -21.66 -10.04 -25.28
CA GLU A 174 -22.70 -10.17 -24.26
C GLU A 174 -22.53 -11.40 -23.34
N GLY A 175 -21.32 -11.97 -23.31
CA GLY A 175 -20.97 -13.10 -22.45
C GLY A 175 -20.52 -12.64 -21.06
N VAL A 176 -20.83 -13.45 -20.06
CA VAL A 176 -20.29 -13.29 -18.69
C VAL A 176 -19.52 -14.55 -18.30
N PRO A 177 -18.42 -14.45 -17.53
CA PRO A 177 -17.72 -15.62 -17.03
C PRO A 177 -18.64 -16.48 -16.15
N TYR A 178 -18.78 -17.77 -16.44
CA TYR A 178 -19.50 -18.71 -15.57
C TYR A 178 -18.64 -19.19 -14.39
N SER A 179 -17.37 -19.48 -14.65
CA SER A 179 -16.37 -19.88 -13.66
C SER A 179 -14.99 -19.44 -14.10
N VAL A 180 -14.15 -19.02 -13.15
CA VAL A 180 -12.73 -18.70 -13.39
C VAL A 180 -11.91 -19.53 -12.41
N GLU A 181 -10.96 -20.28 -12.94
CA GLU A 181 -9.99 -21.04 -12.16
C GLU A 181 -8.60 -20.50 -12.48
N ALA A 182 -7.86 -20.12 -11.44
CA ALA A 182 -6.49 -19.65 -11.56
C ALA A 182 -5.55 -20.65 -10.89
N PHE A 183 -4.46 -20.97 -11.58
CA PHE A 183 -3.42 -21.87 -11.10
C PHE A 183 -2.11 -21.10 -11.01
N LEU A 184 -1.38 -21.30 -9.91
CA LEU A 184 -0.03 -20.79 -9.72
C LEU A 184 0.93 -21.98 -9.63
N GLU A 185 1.91 -22.01 -10.52
CA GLU A 185 3.03 -22.94 -10.44
C GLU A 185 4.30 -22.15 -10.07
N ILE A 186 4.96 -22.56 -8.99
CA ILE A 186 6.26 -22.01 -8.60
C ILE A 186 7.32 -22.94 -9.18
N VAL A 187 8.01 -22.47 -10.22
CA VAL A 187 9.12 -23.21 -10.84
C VAL A 187 10.42 -22.78 -10.17
N GLU A 188 11.01 -23.68 -9.39
CA GLU A 188 12.26 -23.41 -8.68
C GLU A 188 13.49 -23.65 -9.56
N GLY A 189 14.54 -22.84 -9.37
CA GLY A 189 15.85 -23.09 -9.96
C GLY A 189 16.68 -24.08 -9.13
N PRO A 190 17.91 -24.42 -9.58
CA PRO A 190 18.81 -25.32 -8.83
C PRO A 190 19.13 -24.86 -7.40
N SER A 191 18.96 -23.57 -7.12
CA SER A 191 19.16 -22.98 -5.78
C SER A 191 17.91 -23.02 -4.89
N GLY A 192 16.80 -23.59 -5.38
CA GLY A 192 15.51 -23.63 -4.68
C GLY A 192 14.73 -22.31 -4.72
N TYR A 193 13.70 -22.23 -3.88
CA TYR A 193 12.88 -21.03 -3.67
C TYR A 193 13.06 -20.45 -2.26
N THR A 194 12.94 -19.13 -2.14
CA THR A 194 12.78 -18.44 -0.85
C THR A 194 11.54 -17.55 -0.90
N GLY A 195 10.57 -17.86 -0.07
CA GLY A 195 9.34 -17.06 0.09
C GLY A 195 9.42 -16.19 1.34
N GLY A 196 9.26 -14.89 1.16
CA GLY A 196 9.03 -13.97 2.28
C GLY A 196 7.55 -13.93 2.63
N PHE A 197 7.11 -14.77 3.56
CA PHE A 197 5.74 -14.67 4.07
C PHE A 197 5.66 -13.47 5.02
N GLY A 198 4.94 -12.42 4.60
CA GLY A 198 4.52 -11.36 5.49
C GLY A 198 3.53 -11.95 6.48
N THR A 199 4.00 -12.35 7.65
CA THR A 199 3.13 -12.72 8.76
C THR A 199 2.40 -11.50 9.26
#